data_AF-A0A0Q6Z4Z8-F1
#
_entry.id   AF-A0A0Q6Z4Z8-F1
#
_cell.length_a   1.000
_cell.length_b   1.000
_cell.length_c   1.000
_cell.angle_alpha   90.00
_cell.angle_beta   90.00
_cell.angle_gamma   90.00
#
_symmetry.space_group_name_H-M   'P 1'
#
loop_
_entity.id
_entity.type
_entity.pdbx_description
1 polymer ?
#
loop_
_entity_poly.entity_id
_entity_poly.type
_entity_poly.pdbx_seq_one_letter_code
_entity_poly.pdbx_strand_id
1 'polypeptide(L)'
;MARYTKLSVIPTSKHPFNMDRYEHLIAELKEAAGGFAELGYAGHPYGRELADLANEASRAVGVLWGAMRAVEESEKEPHKGLRPLIVDTALRFSAPP
;
A
#
# COMPACT_ATOMS: atom_id res chain seq x y z
N MET A 1 -2.61 -28.68 -10.81
CA MET A 1 -3.29 -27.51 -10.21
C MET A 1 -2.65 -27.22 -8.87
N ALA A 2 -2.10 -26.03 -8.65
CA ALA A 2 -1.63 -25.64 -7.33
C ALA A 2 -2.84 -25.49 -6.39
N ARG A 3 -2.81 -26.14 -5.21
CA ARG A 3 -3.85 -25.93 -4.19
C ARG A 3 -3.73 -24.49 -3.68
N TYR A 4 -4.83 -23.76 -3.71
CA TYR A 4 -4.92 -22.45 -3.06
C TYR A 4 -4.58 -22.59 -1.58
N THR A 5 -3.61 -21.82 -1.11
CA THR A 5 -3.23 -21.73 0.30
C THR A 5 -3.72 -20.37 0.80
N LYS A 6 -4.48 -20.38 1.90
CA LYS A 6 -5.00 -19.14 2.50
C LYS A 6 -3.84 -18.20 2.85
N LEU A 7 -3.98 -16.91 2.59
CA LEU A 7 -2.95 -15.92 2.96
C LEU A 7 -2.65 -15.96 4.46
N SER A 8 -3.72 -16.10 5.26
CA SER A 8 -3.64 -16.20 6.73
C SER A 8 -2.81 -17.36 7.28
N VAL A 9 -2.51 -18.39 6.49
CA VAL A 9 -1.72 -19.56 6.94
C VAL A 9 -0.30 -19.59 6.40
N ILE A 10 0.08 -18.63 5.55
CA ILE A 10 1.42 -18.61 4.97
C ILE A 10 2.35 -17.84 5.93
N PRO A 11 3.52 -18.41 6.31
CA PRO A 11 4.43 -17.75 7.24
C PRO A 11 4.87 -16.36 6.77
N THR A 12 4.67 -15.35 7.61
CA THR A 12 5.03 -13.95 7.33
C THR A 12 6.52 -13.74 7.08
N SER A 13 7.39 -14.61 7.59
CA SER A 13 8.85 -14.59 7.33
C SER A 13 9.24 -14.99 5.90
N LYS A 14 8.34 -15.66 5.16
CA LYS A 14 8.55 -16.09 3.77
C LYS A 14 7.67 -15.34 2.78
N HIS A 15 6.90 -14.36 3.27
CA HIS A 15 5.97 -13.60 2.48
C HIS A 15 6.36 -12.12 2.42
N PRO A 16 6.15 -11.45 1.29
CA PRO A 16 6.19 -9.99 1.26
C PRO A 16 5.12 -9.37 2.19
N PHE A 17 4.07 -10.13 2.53
CA PHE A 17 2.85 -9.79 3.26
C PHE A 17 2.97 -9.61 4.79
N ASN A 18 4.03 -8.97 5.27
CA ASN A 18 4.11 -8.53 6.66
C ASN A 18 3.51 -7.12 6.78
N MET A 19 2.44 -6.98 7.59
CA MET A 19 1.77 -5.71 7.88
C MET A 19 2.77 -4.62 8.27
N ASP A 20 3.67 -4.93 9.18
CA ASP A 20 4.69 -3.98 9.66
C ASP A 20 5.60 -3.51 8.53
N ARG A 21 5.93 -4.40 7.58
CA ARG A 21 6.77 -4.04 6.42
C ARG A 21 6.06 -3.11 5.45
N TYR A 22 4.77 -3.36 5.19
CA TYR A 22 3.99 -2.51 4.29
C TYR A 22 3.70 -1.15 4.91
N GLU A 23 3.33 -1.11 6.19
CA GLU A 23 3.13 0.14 6.91
C GLU A 23 4.43 0.96 6.98
N HIS A 24 5.56 0.30 7.28
CA HIS A 24 6.87 0.92 7.26
C HIS A 24 7.23 1.47 5.87
N LEU A 25 7.10 0.68 4.81
CA LEU A 25 7.38 1.12 3.44
C LEU A 25 6.50 2.32 3.02
N ILE A 26 5.21 2.30 3.36
CA ILE A 26 4.29 3.41 3.08
C ILE A 26 4.74 4.67 3.82
N ALA A 27 5.21 4.54 5.07
CA ALA A 27 5.74 5.65 5.85
C ALA A 27 7.03 6.22 5.24
N GLU A 28 7.99 5.36 4.90
CA GLU A 28 9.26 5.76 4.25
C GLU A 28 9.01 6.51 2.93
N LEU A 29 8.06 6.03 2.11
CA LEU A 29 7.71 6.71 0.85
C LEU A 29 7.08 8.09 1.08
N LYS A 30 6.27 8.26 2.12
CA LYS A 30 5.69 9.56 2.49
C LYS A 30 6.73 10.52 3.03
N GLU A 31 7.65 10.03 3.87
CA GLU A 31 8.77 10.82 4.38
C GLU A 31 9.68 11.28 3.25
N ALA A 32 10.04 10.38 2.33
CA ALA A 32 10.80 10.70 1.13
C ALA A 32 10.09 11.76 0.26
N ALA A 33 8.77 11.63 0.08
CA ALA A 33 7.99 12.63 -0.65
C ALA A 33 8.07 14.03 0.00
N GLY A 34 8.02 14.11 1.33
CA GLY A 34 8.23 15.34 2.08
C GLY A 34 9.61 15.94 1.83
N GLY A 35 10.67 15.14 1.97
CA GLY A 35 12.05 15.58 1.72
C GLY A 35 12.28 16.05 0.27
N PHE A 36 11.72 15.36 -0.71
CA PHE A 36 11.80 15.78 -2.11
C PHE A 36 11.03 17.08 -2.38
N ALA A 37 9.88 17.29 -1.72
CA ALA A 37 9.14 18.53 -1.83
C ALA A 37 9.95 19.73 -1.29
N GLU A 38 10.64 19.56 -0.15
CA GLU A 38 11.56 20.57 0.39
C GLU A 38 12.70 20.91 -0.57
N LEU A 39 13.29 19.90 -1.22
CA LEU A 39 14.29 20.13 -2.27
C LEU A 39 13.69 20.93 -3.44
N GLY A 40 12.46 20.61 -3.85
CA GLY A 40 11.74 21.38 -4.88
C GLY A 40 11.51 22.83 -4.48
N TYR A 41 11.12 23.09 -3.23
CA TYR A 41 10.95 24.46 -2.70
C TYR A 41 12.27 25.23 -2.61
N ALA A 42 13.38 24.55 -2.34
CA ALA A 42 14.72 25.12 -2.36
C ALA A 42 15.27 25.37 -3.79
N GLY A 43 14.50 25.03 -4.83
CA GLY A 43 14.88 25.25 -6.23
C GLY A 43 15.75 24.13 -6.83
N HIS A 44 15.87 22.98 -6.15
CA HIS A 44 16.56 21.85 -6.75
C HIS A 44 15.77 21.31 -7.95
N PRO A 45 16.44 21.04 -9.08
CA PRO A 45 15.80 20.42 -10.22
C PRO A 45 15.25 19.05 -9.81
N TYR A 46 14.08 18.71 -10.34
CA TYR A 46 13.39 17.42 -10.12
C TYR A 46 12.84 17.17 -8.70
N GLY A 47 13.07 18.03 -7.71
CA GLY A 47 12.57 17.80 -6.34
C GLY A 47 11.04 17.60 -6.30
N ARG A 48 10.28 18.42 -7.03
CA ARG A 48 8.83 18.26 -7.12
C ARG A 48 8.40 16.97 -7.82
N GLU A 49 9.06 16.61 -8.92
CA GLU A 49 8.75 15.38 -9.67
C GLU A 49 9.05 14.13 -8.84
N LEU A 50 10.15 14.12 -8.08
CA LEU A 50 10.48 13.03 -7.16
C LEU A 50 9.47 12.92 -6.02
N ALA A 51 8.98 14.05 -5.50
CA ALA A 51 7.92 14.06 -4.49
C ALA A 51 6.63 13.45 -5.02
N ASP A 52 6.25 13.79 -6.25
CA ASP A 52 5.05 13.26 -6.91
C ASP A 52 5.17 11.75 -7.15
N LEU A 53 6.34 11.27 -7.62
CA LEU A 53 6.62 9.85 -7.82
C LEU A 53 6.59 9.06 -6.50
N ALA A 54 7.17 9.60 -5.43
CA ALA A 54 7.15 8.97 -4.11
C ALA A 54 5.72 8.86 -3.54
N ASN A 55 4.90 9.91 -3.73
CA ASN A 55 3.49 9.90 -3.37
C ASN A 55 2.67 8.89 -4.21
N GLU A 56 2.94 8.79 -5.51
CA GLU A 56 2.30 7.78 -6.37
C GLU A 56 2.67 6.35 -5.94
N ALA A 57 3.95 6.10 -5.68
CA ALA A 57 4.41 4.80 -5.17
C ALA A 57 3.74 4.44 -3.84
N SER A 58 3.65 5.39 -2.89
CA SER A 58 2.98 5.18 -1.59
C SER A 58 1.52 4.79 -1.77
N ARG A 59 0.80 5.46 -2.68
CA ARG A 59 -0.60 5.13 -3.00
C ARG A 59 -0.74 3.75 -3.64
N ALA A 60 0.10 3.42 -4.62
CA ALA A 60 0.07 2.12 -5.28
C ALA A 60 0.31 0.96 -4.28
N VAL A 61 1.30 1.11 -3.39
CA VAL A 61 1.58 0.15 -2.32
C VAL A 61 0.39 0.05 -1.36
N GLY A 62 -0.21 1.18 -0.98
CA GLY A 62 -1.41 1.22 -0.14
C GLY A 62 -2.61 0.47 -0.73
N VAL A 63 -2.88 0.65 -2.03
CA VAL A 63 -3.96 -0.06 -2.75
C VAL A 63 -3.71 -1.57 -2.76
N LEU A 64 -2.48 -2.01 -3.08
CA LEU A 64 -2.13 -3.42 -3.09
C LEU A 64 -2.27 -4.06 -1.70
N TRP A 65 -1.75 -3.39 -0.67
CA TRP A 65 -1.88 -3.83 0.71
C TRP A 65 -3.36 -3.93 1.14
N GLY A 66 -4.16 -2.94 0.77
CA GLY A 66 -5.59 -2.93 1.01
C GLY A 66 -6.35 -4.10 0.38
N ALA A 67 -6.05 -4.38 -0.89
CA ALA A 67 -6.64 -5.50 -1.60
C ALA A 67 -6.27 -6.84 -0.95
N MET A 68 -5.04 -6.99 -0.49
CA MET A 68 -4.64 -8.19 0.24
C MET A 68 -5.36 -8.34 1.58
N ARG A 69 -5.49 -7.26 2.35
CA ARG A 69 -6.26 -7.26 3.60
C ARG A 69 -7.71 -7.65 3.37
N ALA A 70 -8.31 -7.21 2.27
CA ALA A 70 -9.65 -7.63 1.86
C ALA A 70 -9.71 -9.13 1.55
N VAL A 71 -8.69 -9.70 0.90
CA VAL A 71 -8.58 -11.15 0.68
C VAL A 71 -8.46 -11.90 2.01
N GLU A 72 -7.54 -11.51 2.89
CA GLU A 72 -7.38 -12.10 4.22
C GLU A 72 -8.67 -12.06 5.04
N GLU A 73 -9.41 -10.95 4.99
CA GLU A 73 -10.66 -10.82 5.72
C GLU A 73 -11.76 -11.69 5.11
N SER A 74 -11.84 -11.78 3.78
CA SER A 74 -12.78 -12.68 3.10
C SER A 74 -12.51 -14.16 3.39
N GLU A 75 -11.27 -14.55 3.69
CA GLU A 75 -10.93 -15.91 4.08
C GLU A 75 -11.42 -16.28 5.49
N LYS A 76 -11.62 -15.26 6.35
CA LYS A 76 -12.21 -15.38 7.69
C LYS A 76 -13.73 -15.31 7.63
N GLU A 77 -14.27 -14.43 6.80
CA GLU A 77 -15.70 -14.17 6.64
C GLU A 77 -16.17 -14.35 5.18
N PRO A 78 -16.28 -15.60 4.69
CA PRO A 78 -16.55 -15.89 3.27
C PRO A 78 -17.90 -15.38 2.74
N HIS A 79 -18.80 -14.95 3.61
CA HIS A 79 -20.15 -14.47 3.24
C HIS A 79 -20.24 -12.97 2.96
N LYS A 80 -19.20 -12.15 3.26
CA LYS A 80 -19.26 -10.68 3.08
C LYS A 80 -18.89 -10.16 1.68
N GLY A 81 -18.33 -10.99 0.81
CA GLY A 81 -17.93 -10.58 -0.54
C GLY A 81 -16.71 -9.66 -0.60
N LEU A 82 -15.85 -9.86 -1.60
CA LEU A 82 -14.54 -9.19 -1.72
C LEU A 82 -14.59 -7.75 -2.28
N ARG A 83 -15.56 -7.46 -3.17
CA ARG A 83 -15.63 -6.18 -3.88
C ARG A 83 -15.79 -4.95 -2.97
N PRO A 84 -16.67 -4.95 -1.95
CA PRO A 84 -16.84 -3.78 -1.08
C PRO A 84 -15.54 -3.39 -0.37
N LEU A 85 -14.80 -4.37 0.14
CA LEU A 85 -13.57 -4.16 0.92
C LEU A 85 -12.41 -3.59 0.09
N ILE A 86 -12.27 -4.05 -1.17
CA ILE A 86 -11.25 -3.52 -2.09
C ILE A 86 -11.56 -2.08 -2.48
N VAL A 87 -12.84 -1.77 -2.76
CA VAL A 87 -13.27 -0.41 -3.15
C VAL A 87 -13.07 0.57 -2.00
N ASP A 88 -13.48 0.22 -0.78
CA ASP A 88 -13.31 1.09 0.40
C ASP A 88 -11.82 1.38 0.68
N THR A 89 -10.96 0.37 0.50
CA THR A 89 -9.54 0.57 0.72
C THR A 89 -8.88 1.37 -0.40
N ALA A 90 -9.27 1.13 -1.66
CA ALA A 90 -8.81 1.95 -2.77
C ALA A 90 -9.16 3.43 -2.56
N LEU A 91 -10.39 3.72 -2.12
CA LEU A 91 -10.83 5.09 -1.81
C LEU A 91 -9.98 5.76 -0.73
N ARG A 92 -9.59 5.01 0.31
CA ARG A 92 -8.71 5.52 1.39
C ARG A 92 -7.33 5.96 0.89
N PHE A 93 -6.81 5.32 -0.16
CA PHE A 93 -5.51 5.63 -0.74
C PHE A 93 -5.59 6.48 -2.03
N SER A 94 -6.80 6.81 -2.49
CA SER A 94 -7.03 7.64 -3.69
C SER A 94 -7.21 9.13 -3.37
N ALA A 95 -7.42 9.49 -2.10
CA ALA A 95 -7.57 10.90 -1.71
C ALA A 95 -6.26 11.67 -1.95
N PRO A 96 -6.33 12.92 -2.47
CA PRO A 96 -5.17 13.80 -2.48
C PRO A 96 -4.69 14.09 -1.04
N PRO A 97 -3.40 14.41 -0.85
CA PRO A 97 -2.85 14.78 0.46
C PRO A 97 -3.54 16.00 1.08
#